data_AF-A0ABD5DFI0-F1
#
_entry.id   AF-A0ABD5DFI0-F1
#
_cell.length_a   1.000
_cell.length_b   1.000
_cell.length_c   1.000
_cell.angle_alpha   90.00
_cell.angle_beta   90.00
_cell.angle_gamma   90.00
#
_symmetry.space_group_name_H-M   'P 1'
#
loop_
_entity.id
_entity.type
_entity.pdbx_description
1 polymer ?
#
loop_
_entity_poly.entity_id
_entity_poly.type
_entity_poly.pdbx_seq_one_letter_code
_entity_poly.pdbx_strand_id
1 'polypeptide(L)'
;VNGIVALLATGGSTNHTMHLVAMARAAGIIINWDDFSDLSDVVPLLARLYPNGPADINHFQAAGGVPVLVRELLKGGLLHEDVHT
;
A
#
# COMPACT_ATOMS: atom_id res chain seq x y z
N VAL A 1 7.51 5.55 1.03
CA VAL A 1 7.66 4.09 0.80
C VAL A 1 6.50 3.29 1.38
N ASN A 2 6.29 3.24 2.71
CA ASN A 2 5.21 2.44 3.34
C ASN A 2 3.82 2.60 2.70
N GLY A 3 3.41 3.82 2.34
CA GLY A 3 2.13 4.06 1.66
C GLY A 3 2.03 3.43 0.26
N ILE A 4 3.13 3.37 -0.49
CA ILE A 4 3.18 2.71 -1.81
C ILE A 4 3.10 1.19 -1.64
N VAL A 5 3.84 0.64 -0.69
CA VAL A 5 3.79 -0.80 -0.35
C VAL A 5 2.36 -1.19 0.04
N ALA A 6 1.69 -0.42 0.90
CA ALA A 6 0.32 -0.68 1.28
C ALA A 6 -0.66 -0.57 0.10
N LEU A 7 -0.46 0.40 -0.81
CA LEU A 7 -1.23 0.53 -2.05
C LEU A 7 -1.11 -0.72 -2.92
N LEU A 8 0.12 -1.16 -3.19
CA LEU A 8 0.42 -2.34 -4.01
C LEU A 8 -0.14 -3.61 -3.36
N ALA A 9 0.07 -3.79 -2.05
CA ALA A 9 -0.40 -4.95 -1.31
C ALA A 9 -1.93 -5.05 -1.23
N THR A 10 -2.65 -3.94 -1.40
CA THR A 10 -4.13 -3.93 -1.40
C THR A 10 -4.73 -3.94 -2.81
N GLY A 11 -3.91 -3.80 -3.86
CA GLY A 11 -4.40 -3.65 -5.23
C GLY A 11 -5.25 -2.39 -5.39
N GLY A 12 -4.88 -1.30 -4.73
CA GLY A 12 -5.66 -0.06 -4.75
C GLY A 12 -5.65 0.65 -6.11
N SER A 13 -6.50 1.68 -6.25
CA SER A 13 -6.68 2.40 -7.51
C SER A 13 -5.37 3.04 -8.01
N THR A 14 -5.11 2.92 -9.31
CA THR A 14 -3.97 3.56 -10.00
C THR A 14 -3.95 5.09 -9.83
N ASN A 15 -5.09 5.72 -9.54
CA ASN A 15 -5.16 7.16 -9.21
C ASN A 15 -4.29 7.52 -7.99
N HIS A 16 -4.07 6.59 -7.05
CA HIS A 16 -3.20 6.83 -5.91
C HIS A 16 -1.74 7.05 -6.30
N THR A 17 -1.29 6.58 -7.46
CA THR A 17 0.08 6.87 -7.93
C THR A 17 0.26 8.39 -8.13
N MET A 18 -0.70 9.06 -8.75
CA MET A 18 -0.68 10.52 -8.92
C MET A 18 -0.80 11.26 -7.59
N HIS A 19 -1.71 10.81 -6.71
CA HIS A 19 -1.90 11.45 -5.41
C HIS A 19 -0.68 11.30 -4.49
N LEU A 20 -0.05 10.12 -4.46
CA LEU A 20 1.15 9.89 -3.65
C LEU A 20 2.35 10.70 -4.15
N VAL A 21 2.54 10.80 -5.47
CA VAL A 21 3.56 11.69 -6.06
C VAL A 21 3.31 13.15 -5.68
N ALA A 22 2.06 13.62 -5.75
CA ALA A 22 1.70 14.98 -5.38
C ALA A 22 1.93 15.26 -3.87
N MET A 23 1.51 14.34 -2.99
CA MET A 23 1.72 14.46 -1.54
C MET A 23 3.21 14.44 -1.18
N ALA A 24 3.98 13.52 -1.77
CA ALA A 24 5.42 13.47 -1.58
C ALA A 24 6.09 14.78 -2.02
N ARG A 25 5.70 15.29 -3.20
CA ARG A 25 6.25 16.55 -3.72
C ARG A 25 5.96 17.73 -2.81
N ALA A 26 4.76 17.80 -2.23
CA ALA A 26 4.38 18.83 -1.26
C ALA A 26 5.23 18.77 0.02
N ALA A 27 5.70 17.58 0.39
CA ALA A 27 6.61 17.35 1.53
C ALA A 27 8.10 17.47 1.18
N GLY A 28 8.45 17.88 -0.05
CA GLY A 28 9.85 17.97 -0.50
C GLY A 28 10.50 16.64 -0.87
N ILE A 29 9.73 15.55 -0.94
CA ILE A 29 10.17 14.21 -1.31
C ILE A 29 9.88 13.99 -2.80
N ILE A 30 10.81 13.39 -3.53
CA ILE A 30 10.60 13.01 -4.93
C ILE A 30 10.30 11.51 -4.96
N ILE A 31 9.18 11.17 -5.57
CA ILE A 31 8.80 9.80 -5.93
C ILE A 31 8.40 9.84 -7.40
N ASN A 32 8.86 8.89 -8.19
CA ASN A 32 8.50 8.74 -9.61
C ASN A 32 7.92 7.33 -9.88
N TRP A 33 7.54 7.04 -11.12
CA TRP A 33 6.95 5.74 -11.46
C TRP A 33 7.94 4.58 -11.47
N ASP A 34 9.24 4.83 -11.58
CA ASP A 34 10.27 3.79 -11.43
C ASP A 34 10.20 3.22 -10.00
N ASP A 35 10.04 4.08 -8.98
CA ASP A 35 9.86 3.64 -7.59
C ASP A 35 8.62 2.74 -7.42
N PHE A 36 7.52 3.03 -8.12
CA PHE A 36 6.32 2.19 -8.08
C PHE A 36 6.55 0.86 -8.79
N SER A 37 7.25 0.86 -9.93
CA SER A 37 7.57 -0.34 -10.69
C SER A 37 8.47 -1.28 -9.89
N ASP A 38 9.58 -0.75 -9.37
CA ASP A 38 10.57 -1.51 -8.59
C ASP A 38 9.93 -2.11 -7.32
N LEU A 39 9.05 -1.35 -6.64
CA LEU A 39 8.31 -1.87 -5.49
C LEU A 39 7.25 -2.90 -5.89
N SER A 40 6.62 -2.77 -7.05
CA SER A 40 5.59 -3.72 -7.52
C SER A 40 6.16 -5.11 -7.77
N ASP A 41 7.43 -5.23 -8.12
CA ASP A 41 8.08 -6.52 -8.36
C ASP A 41 8.30 -7.33 -7.08
N VAL A 42 8.37 -6.66 -5.92
CA VAL A 42 8.69 -7.29 -4.63
C VAL A 42 7.53 -7.30 -3.63
N VAL A 43 6.50 -6.45 -3.83
CA VAL A 43 5.35 -6.36 -2.92
C VAL A 43 4.22 -7.29 -3.39
N PRO A 44 3.86 -8.33 -2.61
CA PRO A 44 2.78 -9.25 -2.97
C PRO A 44 1.40 -8.61 -2.77
N LEU A 45 0.43 -9.01 -3.59
CA LEU A 45 -0.98 -8.68 -3.38
C LEU A 45 -1.56 -9.51 -2.22
N LEU A 46 -1.99 -8.85 -1.14
CA LEU A 46 -2.50 -9.46 0.09
C LEU A 46 -4.02 -9.32 0.26
N ALA A 47 -4.68 -8.42 -0.48
CA ALA A 47 -6.12 -8.22 -0.39
C ALA A 47 -6.81 -8.33 -1.77
N ARG A 48 -8.02 -8.89 -1.79
CA ARG A 48 -8.88 -8.97 -2.98
C ARG A 48 -10.23 -8.31 -2.66
N LEU A 49 -10.24 -6.99 -2.75
CA LEU A 49 -11.40 -6.17 -2.46
C LEU A 49 -12.05 -5.71 -3.75
N TYR A 50 -13.35 -5.43 -3.75
CA TYR A 50 -14.01 -4.73 -4.83
C TYR A 50 -13.19 -3.48 -5.21
N PRO A 51 -12.86 -3.26 -6.50
CA PRO A 51 -13.36 -3.96 -7.70
C PRO A 51 -12.61 -5.25 -8.10
N ASN A 52 -11.49 -5.58 -7.46
CA ASN A 52 -10.59 -6.70 -7.81
C ASN A 52 -10.96 -8.03 -7.15
N GLY A 53 -12.06 -8.06 -6.40
CA GLY A 53 -12.60 -9.24 -5.72
C GLY A 53 -14.05 -9.02 -5.26
N PRO A 54 -14.73 -10.06 -4.79
CA PRO A 54 -16.14 -9.98 -4.39
C PRO A 54 -16.36 -9.33 -3.02
N ALA A 55 -15.30 -9.22 -2.20
CA ALA A 55 -15.38 -8.70 -0.84
C ALA A 55 -15.36 -7.18 -0.82
N ASP A 56 -16.24 -6.56 -0.04
CA ASP A 56 -16.22 -5.11 0.19
C ASP A 56 -15.24 -4.72 1.33
N ILE A 57 -15.17 -3.41 1.63
CA ILE A 57 -14.30 -2.90 2.71
C ILE A 57 -14.73 -3.37 4.10
N ASN A 58 -16.00 -3.72 4.30
CA ASN A 58 -16.48 -4.23 5.59
C ASN A 58 -15.99 -5.66 5.81
N HIS A 59 -15.97 -6.48 4.75
CA HIS A 59 -15.37 -7.81 4.79
C HIS A 59 -13.85 -7.73 5.06
N PHE A 60 -13.16 -6.76 4.45
CA PHE A 60 -11.74 -6.49 4.78
C PHE A 60 -11.56 -6.18 6.27
N GLN A 61 -12.39 -5.30 6.81
CA GLN A 61 -12.34 -4.93 8.23
C GLN A 61 -12.64 -6.13 9.14
N ALA A 62 -13.65 -6.93 8.81
CA ALA A 62 -13.99 -8.15 9.55
C ALA A 62 -12.87 -9.21 9.53
N ALA A 63 -12.08 -9.26 8.43
CA ALA A 63 -10.89 -10.10 8.33
C ALA A 63 -9.67 -9.55 9.11
N GLY A 64 -9.81 -8.41 9.79
CA GLY A 64 -8.79 -7.79 10.64
C GLY A 64 -8.22 -6.47 10.09
N GLY A 65 -8.65 -6.05 8.89
CA GLY A 65 -8.43 -4.72 8.34
C GLY A 65 -6.95 -4.32 8.20
N VAL A 66 -6.73 -3.00 8.23
CA VAL A 66 -5.39 -2.40 8.12
C VAL A 66 -4.40 -2.92 9.17
N PRO A 67 -4.77 -3.14 10.45
CA PRO A 67 -3.83 -3.69 11.44
C PRO A 67 -3.23 -5.04 11.06
N VAL A 68 -4.05 -5.97 10.52
CA VAL A 68 -3.54 -7.27 10.06
C VAL A 68 -2.66 -7.10 8.83
N LEU A 69 -3.07 -6.26 7.87
CA LEU A 69 -2.26 -5.96 6.68
C LEU A 69 -0.86 -5.44 7.07
N VAL A 70 -0.80 -4.43 7.94
CA VAL A 70 0.46 -3.83 8.41
C VAL A 70 1.32 -4.86 9.13
N ARG A 71 0.72 -5.69 9.99
CA ARG A 71 1.44 -6.76 10.70
C ARG A 71 2.08 -7.76 9.74
N GLU A 72 1.35 -8.23 8.73
CA GLU A 72 1.90 -9.20 7.78
C GLU A 72 2.99 -8.59 6.89
N LEU A 73 2.85 -7.32 6.49
CA LEU A 73 3.89 -6.63 5.73
C LEU A 73 5.15 -6.36 6.57
N LEU A 74 5.01 -6.00 7.86
CA LEU A 74 6.15 -5.86 8.78
C LEU A 74 6.87 -7.20 9.00
N LYS A 75 6.13 -8.30 9.20
CA LYS A 75 6.72 -9.65 9.28
C LYS A 75 7.51 -10.02 8.01
N GLY A 76 7.05 -9.56 6.85
CA GLY A 76 7.73 -9.75 5.57
C GLY A 76 8.92 -8.81 5.34
N GLY A 77 9.21 -7.88 6.26
CA GLY A 77 10.25 -6.87 6.09
C GLY A 77 9.95 -5.84 5.00
N LEU A 78 8.68 -5.67 4.63
CA LEU A 78 8.24 -4.80 3.53
C LEU A 78 7.85 -3.38 3.99
N LEU A 79 7.71 -3.16 5.30
CA LEU A 79 7.43 -1.85 5.87
C LEU A 79 8.56 -1.43 6.82
N HIS A 80 8.82 -0.12 6.83
CA HIS A 80 9.66 0.51 7.84
C HIS A 80 8.87 0.65 9.14
N GLU A 81 9.37 0.04 10.22
CA GLU A 81 8.78 0.10 11.58
C GLU A 81 9.19 1.37 12.33
N ASP A 82 10.34 1.94 11.98
CA ASP A 82 10.96 3.12 12.58
C ASP A 82 10.36 4.43 12.06
N VAL A 83 9.04 4.55 12.17
CA VAL A 83 8.28 5.75 11.77
C VAL A 83 7.51 6.33 12.96
N HIS A 84 7.40 7.65 13.01
CA HIS A 84 6.53 8.32 13.98
C HIS A 84 5.11 8.43 13.42
N THR A 85 4.10 8.10 14.24
CA THR A 85 2.68 8.08 13.87
C THR A 85 1.86 8.99 14.75
#